data_AF-A0A183TR81-F1
#
_entry.id   AF-A0A183TR81-F1
#
_cell.length_a   1.000
_cell.length_b   1.000
_cell.length_c   1.000
_cell.angle_alpha   90.00
_cell.angle_beta   90.00
_cell.angle_gamma   90.00
#
_symmetry.space_group_name_H-M   'P 1'
#
loop_
_entity.id
_entity.type
_entity.pdbx_description
1 polymer ?
#
loop_
_entity_poly.entity_id
_entity_poly.type
_entity_poly.pdbx_seq_one_letter_code
_entity_poly.pdbx_strand_id
1 'polypeptide(L)'
;MISGWDLDLESIVTCSLVDCSSIMRTSRSNRLPSLSLTPFQETLKTSVQDVSSLEEYTTELTSGRLEWSPVHKSEKFWRENADKFTEKNYELLKMLVYIMENSTEPLILAVAAYDVGEFVRHYPRGRQVIDQLGGKHLVMSLLQHADASVRYNALLALQKIMVHNW
;
A
#
# COMPACT_ATOMS: atom_id res chain seq x y z
N MET A 1 8.66 46.75 10.31
CA MET A 1 8.69 45.28 10.14
C MET A 1 7.99 45.01 8.81
N ILE A 2 8.72 45.20 7.69
CA ILE A 2 9.20 44.13 6.78
C ILE A 2 7.99 43.49 6.07
N SER A 3 7.54 44.07 4.95
CA SER A 3 7.90 43.80 3.52
C SER A 3 6.82 42.92 2.88
N GLY A 4 6.19 43.26 1.76
CA GLY A 4 6.66 44.05 0.63
C GLY A 4 6.65 43.13 -0.58
N TRP A 5 5.58 43.19 -1.38
CA TRP A 5 5.51 42.67 -2.75
C TRP A 5 4.47 43.48 -3.53
N ASP A 6 4.73 44.78 -3.68
CA ASP A 6 4.49 45.46 -4.95
C ASP A 6 5.80 45.35 -5.72
N LEU A 7 5.74 45.00 -7.01
CA LEU A 7 6.52 45.63 -8.06
C LEU A 7 6.00 45.12 -9.40
N ASP A 8 5.30 46.03 -10.07
CA ASP A 8 5.12 46.06 -11.51
C ASP A 8 6.45 45.81 -12.25
N LEU A 9 6.35 45.09 -13.36
CA LEU A 9 7.23 45.29 -14.52
C LEU A 9 6.46 44.84 -15.77
N GLU A 10 5.52 45.69 -16.18
CA GLU A 10 5.35 45.90 -17.61
C GLU A 10 6.72 46.26 -18.19
N SER A 11 7.22 45.41 -19.08
CA SER A 11 8.20 45.83 -20.04
C SER A 11 7.96 45.08 -21.36
N ILE A 12 7.27 45.81 -22.24
CA ILE A 12 7.64 45.94 -23.66
C ILE A 12 7.11 44.78 -24.53
N VAL A 13 5.90 44.92 -25.09
CA VAL A 13 5.64 45.51 -26.44
C VAL A 13 6.11 44.58 -27.56
N THR A 14 5.22 43.91 -28.29
CA THR A 14 4.83 44.19 -29.70
C THR A 14 4.12 42.93 -30.23
N CYS A 15 3.22 42.88 -31.22
CA CYS A 15 2.53 43.84 -32.08
C CYS A 15 1.53 43.00 -32.93
N SER A 16 0.28 43.47 -33.02
CA SER A 16 -0.67 43.38 -34.15
C SER A 16 -1.14 42.03 -34.74
N LEU A 17 -2.42 41.74 -34.49
CA LEU A 17 -3.51 41.53 -35.47
C LEU A 17 -3.14 41.13 -36.91
N VAL A 18 -3.57 39.93 -37.36
CA VAL A 18 -4.23 39.76 -38.68
C VAL A 18 -5.28 38.65 -38.58
N ASP A 19 -6.52 39.03 -38.84
CA ASP A 19 -7.70 38.19 -39.01
C ASP A 19 -7.70 37.58 -40.43
N CYS A 20 -7.86 36.26 -40.58
CA CYS A 20 -8.05 35.63 -41.89
C CYS A 20 -9.07 34.48 -41.82
N SER A 21 -10.32 34.86 -41.61
CA SER A 21 -11.49 33.97 -41.69
C SER A 21 -11.95 33.62 -43.12
N SER A 22 -11.10 33.70 -44.16
CA SER A 22 -11.57 33.51 -45.55
C SER A 22 -10.72 32.66 -46.50
N ILE A 23 -9.77 31.84 -46.02
CA ILE A 23 -9.21 30.76 -46.85
C ILE A 23 -10.10 29.53 -46.72
N MET A 24 -11.21 29.57 -47.45
CA MET A 24 -12.17 28.48 -47.59
C MET A 24 -11.62 27.33 -48.45
N ARG A 25 -11.72 26.13 -47.86
CA ARG A 25 -12.25 24.87 -48.43
C ARG A 25 -11.61 24.35 -49.73
N THR A 26 -10.97 23.18 -49.66
CA THR A 26 -11.57 21.87 -50.06
C THR A 26 -10.50 20.77 -50.04
N SER A 27 -10.59 19.85 -49.08
CA SER A 27 -10.58 18.38 -49.28
C SER A 27 -10.07 17.64 -48.03
N ARG A 28 -11.04 17.05 -47.32
CA ARG A 28 -11.00 15.78 -46.57
C ARG A 28 -9.65 15.33 -45.97
N SER A 29 -9.60 15.27 -44.64
CA SER A 29 -9.46 13.97 -43.97
C SER A 29 -9.95 14.05 -42.54
N ASN A 30 -10.91 13.19 -42.20
CA ASN A 30 -11.31 12.89 -40.83
C ASN A 30 -10.07 12.54 -40.00
N ARG A 31 -9.71 13.36 -39.02
CA ARG A 31 -8.96 12.88 -37.86
C ARG A 31 -9.86 13.01 -36.64
N LEU A 32 -10.29 11.85 -36.17
CA LEU A 32 -11.00 11.63 -34.92
C LEU A 32 -10.26 12.36 -33.78
N PRO A 33 -10.97 12.90 -32.78
CA PRO A 33 -10.34 13.22 -31.51
C PRO A 33 -9.82 11.89 -30.96
N SER A 34 -8.52 11.80 -30.71
CA SER A 34 -7.96 10.66 -29.98
C SER A 34 -8.62 10.64 -28.60
N LEU A 35 -9.62 9.77 -28.44
CA LEU A 35 -10.22 9.47 -27.14
C LEU A 35 -9.08 9.17 -26.17
N SER A 36 -8.96 9.97 -25.12
CA SER A 36 -7.99 9.76 -24.05
C SER A 36 -8.27 8.42 -23.37
N LEU A 37 -7.48 7.41 -23.69
CA LEU A 37 -7.47 6.09 -23.04
C LEU A 37 -6.83 6.12 -21.63
N THR A 38 -6.59 7.30 -21.06
CA THR A 38 -5.81 7.48 -19.83
C THR A 38 -6.46 6.88 -18.56
N PRO A 39 -7.79 6.97 -18.32
CA PRO A 39 -8.36 6.43 -17.07
C PRO A 39 -8.36 4.90 -17.03
N PHE A 40 -8.58 4.27 -18.19
CA PHE A 40 -8.64 2.82 -18.31
C PHE A 40 -7.25 2.18 -18.23
N GLN A 41 -6.23 2.81 -18.83
CA GLN A 41 -4.85 2.36 -18.72
C GLN A 41 -4.29 2.51 -17.30
N GLU A 42 -4.67 3.57 -16.58
CA GLU A 42 -4.31 3.74 -15.16
C GLU A 42 -4.99 2.68 -14.28
N THR A 43 -6.28 2.40 -14.51
CA THR A 43 -7.02 1.35 -13.78
C THR A 43 -6.37 -0.02 -13.96
N LEU A 44 -6.03 -0.38 -15.21
CA LEU A 44 -5.37 -1.66 -15.49
C LEU A 44 -3.96 -1.73 -14.92
N LYS A 45 -3.16 -0.65 -15.00
CA LYS A 45 -1.82 -0.62 -14.38
C LYS A 45 -1.88 -0.82 -12.88
N THR A 46 -2.88 -0.22 -12.24
CA THR A 46 -3.12 -0.36 -10.79
C THR A 46 -3.48 -1.80 -10.45
N SER A 47 -4.47 -2.39 -11.11
CA SER A 47 -4.85 -3.80 -10.86
C SER A 47 -3.73 -4.81 -11.13
N VAL A 48 -2.91 -4.60 -12.17
CA VAL A 48 -1.78 -5.48 -12.48
C VAL A 48 -0.65 -5.35 -11.43
N GLN A 49 -0.36 -4.13 -10.96
CA GLN A 49 0.61 -3.92 -9.88
C GLN A 49 0.13 -4.53 -8.55
N ASP A 50 -1.16 -4.40 -8.23
CA ASP A 50 -1.72 -4.90 -6.98
C ASP A 50 -1.71 -6.44 -6.94
N VAL A 51 -2.04 -7.12 -8.05
CA VAL A 51 -1.93 -8.59 -8.16
C VAL A 51 -0.48 -9.04 -8.01
N SER A 52 0.46 -8.38 -8.68
CA SER A 52 1.89 -8.71 -8.57
C SER A 52 2.41 -8.59 -7.14
N SER A 53 1.96 -7.58 -6.38
CA SER A 53 2.42 -7.36 -5.00
C SER A 53 1.92 -8.42 -4.01
N LEU A 54 0.71 -8.96 -4.21
CA LEU A 54 0.19 -10.04 -3.37
C LEU A 54 0.85 -11.39 -3.68
N GLU A 55 1.17 -11.63 -4.95
CA GLU A 55 1.93 -12.82 -5.35
C GLU A 55 3.35 -12.81 -4.77
N GLU A 56 4.00 -11.65 -4.75
CA GLU A 56 5.29 -11.45 -4.07
C GLU A 56 5.18 -11.79 -2.58
N TYR A 57 4.22 -11.18 -1.87
CA TYR A 57 3.96 -11.48 -0.45
C TYR A 57 3.69 -12.97 -0.19
N THR A 58 2.89 -13.60 -1.05
CA THR A 58 2.57 -15.04 -0.94
C THR A 58 3.82 -15.90 -1.15
N THR A 59 4.71 -15.50 -2.05
CA THR A 59 5.98 -16.18 -2.30
C THR A 59 6.91 -16.06 -1.09
N GLU A 60 7.00 -14.87 -0.48
CA GLU A 60 7.75 -14.67 0.76
C GLU A 60 7.24 -15.58 1.89
N LEU A 61 5.92 -15.62 2.12
CA LEU A 61 5.30 -16.51 3.10
C LEU A 61 5.56 -17.99 2.83
N THR A 62 5.39 -18.43 1.58
CA THR A 62 5.57 -19.85 1.21
C THR A 62 7.02 -20.28 1.34
N SER A 63 7.96 -19.38 1.05
CA SER A 63 9.39 -19.64 1.22
C SER A 63 9.84 -19.56 2.69
N GLY A 64 9.03 -18.94 3.56
CA GLY A 64 9.35 -18.66 4.95
C GLY A 64 10.43 -17.58 5.13
N ARG A 65 10.77 -16.83 4.07
CA ARG A 65 11.84 -15.82 4.06
C ARG A 65 11.25 -14.43 3.91
N LEU A 66 10.68 -13.93 4.99
CA LEU A 66 10.16 -12.57 5.05
C LEU A 66 11.30 -11.56 5.09
N GLU A 67 11.19 -10.50 4.30
CA GLU A 67 12.11 -9.36 4.34
C GLU A 67 11.38 -8.02 4.31
N TRP A 68 12.07 -6.95 4.67
CA TRP A 68 11.46 -5.62 4.64
C TRP A 68 11.35 -5.08 3.22
N SER A 69 10.30 -5.47 2.50
CA SER A 69 9.95 -5.00 1.17
C SER A 69 8.75 -4.02 1.20
N PRO A 70 8.43 -3.32 0.09
CA PRO A 70 7.31 -2.39 0.04
C PRO A 70 5.95 -3.01 0.35
N VAL A 71 5.76 -4.32 0.13
CA VAL A 71 4.48 -5.00 0.40
C VAL A 71 4.12 -4.99 1.88
N HIS A 72 5.10 -5.05 2.78
CA HIS A 72 4.88 -4.96 4.23
C HIS A 72 4.57 -3.53 4.68
N LYS A 73 5.22 -2.53 4.08
CA LYS A 73 5.19 -1.13 4.57
C LYS A 73 4.08 -0.29 3.93
N SER A 74 3.55 -0.71 2.79
CA SER A 74 2.57 0.05 2.02
C SER A 74 1.18 -0.04 2.65
N GLU A 75 0.66 1.08 3.14
CA GLU A 75 -0.73 1.15 3.61
C GLU A 75 -1.73 0.80 2.48
N LYS A 76 -1.42 1.20 1.25
CA LYS A 76 -2.23 0.88 0.06
C LYS A 76 -2.37 -0.63 -0.11
N PHE A 77 -1.26 -1.38 0.02
CA PHE A 77 -1.26 -2.83 -0.08
C PHE A 77 -2.22 -3.46 0.93
N TRP A 78 -2.12 -3.08 2.21
CA TRP A 78 -2.96 -3.66 3.25
C TRP A 78 -4.43 -3.29 3.08
N ARG A 79 -4.73 -2.04 2.68
CA ARG A 79 -6.09 -1.60 2.41
C ARG A 79 -6.76 -2.39 1.29
N GLU A 80 -6.00 -2.74 0.25
CA GLU A 80 -6.53 -3.42 -0.94
C GLU A 80 -6.55 -4.96 -0.80
N ASN A 81 -5.67 -5.53 0.03
CA ASN A 81 -5.47 -6.97 0.10
C ASN A 81 -5.89 -7.61 1.42
N ALA A 82 -6.18 -6.86 2.49
CA ALA A 82 -6.53 -7.44 3.79
C ALA A 82 -7.71 -8.43 3.72
N ASP A 83 -8.72 -8.16 2.90
CA ASP A 83 -9.84 -9.08 2.71
C ASP A 83 -9.40 -10.45 2.15
N LYS A 84 -8.41 -10.46 1.25
CA LYS A 84 -7.89 -11.68 0.60
C LYS A 84 -7.19 -12.62 1.59
N PHE A 85 -6.68 -12.10 2.71
CA PHE A 85 -6.09 -12.91 3.78
C PHE A 85 -7.12 -13.79 4.50
N THR A 86 -8.41 -13.53 4.31
CA THR A 86 -9.51 -14.34 4.86
C THR A 86 -10.01 -15.42 3.91
N GLU A 87 -9.55 -15.41 2.67
CA GLU A 87 -9.88 -16.44 1.68
C GLU A 87 -9.23 -17.79 2.04
N LYS A 88 -9.68 -18.86 1.37
CA LYS A 88 -9.14 -20.22 1.52
C LYS A 88 -8.99 -20.67 2.97
N ASN A 89 -9.96 -20.32 3.82
CA ASN A 89 -9.94 -20.63 5.25
C ASN A 89 -8.69 -20.06 5.96
N TYR A 90 -8.39 -18.78 5.73
CA TYR A 90 -7.31 -18.04 6.37
C TYR A 90 -5.91 -18.60 6.10
N GLU A 91 -5.68 -19.14 4.90
CA GLU A 91 -4.42 -19.82 4.54
C GLU A 91 -3.20 -18.91 4.74
N LEU A 92 -3.25 -17.67 4.23
CA LEU A 92 -2.15 -16.70 4.36
C LEU A 92 -1.87 -16.36 5.84
N LEU A 93 -2.92 -16.13 6.64
CA LEU A 93 -2.77 -15.83 8.06
C LEU A 93 -2.24 -17.02 8.85
N LYS A 94 -2.65 -18.25 8.51
CA LYS A 94 -2.14 -19.46 9.13
C LYS A 94 -0.65 -19.64 8.84
N MET A 95 -0.20 -19.36 7.60
CA MET A 95 1.23 -19.37 7.27
C MET A 95 1.99 -18.29 8.05
N LEU A 96 1.46 -17.08 8.15
CA LEU A 96 2.06 -16.00 8.93
C LEU A 96 2.21 -16.36 10.42
N VAL A 97 1.15 -16.93 11.02
CA VAL A 97 1.15 -17.43 12.41
C VAL A 97 2.16 -18.58 12.58
N TYR A 98 2.21 -19.50 11.62
CA TYR A 98 3.18 -20.60 11.62
C TYR A 98 4.63 -20.10 11.59
N ILE A 99 4.93 -19.08 10.77
CA ILE A 99 6.26 -18.46 10.70
C ILE A 99 6.60 -17.80 12.04
N MET A 100 5.66 -17.09 12.68
CA MET A 100 5.88 -16.50 14.00
C MET A 100 6.18 -17.52 15.09
N GLU A 101 5.55 -18.71 15.01
CA GLU A 101 5.74 -19.77 15.99
C GLU A 101 7.06 -20.54 15.79
N ASN A 102 7.47 -20.76 14.54
CA ASN A 102 8.56 -21.69 14.20
C ASN A 102 9.87 -21.01 13.75
N SER A 103 9.84 -19.73 13.38
CA SER A 103 11.05 -19.02 12.97
C SER A 103 11.93 -18.66 14.17
N THR A 104 13.24 -18.76 14.00
CA THR A 104 14.24 -18.31 14.98
C THR A 104 14.92 -17.01 14.56
N GLU A 105 14.70 -16.56 13.32
CA GLU A 105 15.38 -15.40 12.76
C GLU A 105 14.71 -14.10 13.23
N PRO A 106 15.44 -13.20 13.93
CA PRO A 106 14.85 -11.98 14.48
C PRO A 106 14.21 -11.08 13.43
N LEU A 107 14.79 -11.00 12.23
CA LEU A 107 14.25 -10.22 11.13
C LEU A 107 12.86 -10.73 10.72
N ILE A 108 12.74 -12.04 10.52
CA ILE A 108 11.51 -12.69 10.06
C ILE A 108 10.42 -12.54 11.13
N LEU A 109 10.77 -12.75 12.41
CA LEU A 109 9.85 -12.56 13.53
C LEU A 109 9.37 -11.11 13.65
N ALA A 110 10.25 -10.13 13.42
CA ALA A 110 9.91 -8.72 13.46
C ALA A 110 8.94 -8.32 12.33
N VAL A 111 9.20 -8.77 11.10
CA VAL A 111 8.30 -8.56 9.95
C VAL A 111 6.95 -9.25 10.20
N ALA A 112 6.98 -10.52 10.62
CA ALA A 112 5.76 -11.29 10.82
C ALA A 112 4.86 -10.69 11.92
N ALA A 113 5.46 -10.26 13.04
CA ALA A 113 4.73 -9.58 14.10
C ALA A 113 4.11 -8.26 13.60
N TYR A 114 4.87 -7.49 12.83
CA TYR A 114 4.40 -6.24 12.24
C TYR A 114 3.20 -6.44 11.32
N ASP A 115 3.28 -7.42 10.42
CA ASP A 115 2.24 -7.77 9.45
C ASP A 115 0.91 -8.17 10.11
N VAL A 116 0.97 -8.93 11.21
CA VAL A 116 -0.23 -9.26 12.00
C VAL A 116 -0.91 -7.98 12.48
N GLY A 117 -0.12 -7.01 12.94
CA GLY A 117 -0.63 -5.70 13.34
C GLY A 117 -1.28 -4.94 12.19
N GLU A 118 -0.64 -4.92 11.01
CA GLU A 118 -1.18 -4.25 9.82
C GLU A 118 -2.47 -4.90 9.32
N PHE A 119 -2.55 -6.22 9.28
CA PHE A 119 -3.79 -6.93 8.94
C PHE A 119 -4.94 -6.52 9.89
N VAL A 120 -4.68 -6.50 11.20
CA VAL A 120 -5.69 -6.13 12.20
C VAL A 120 -6.14 -4.67 12.04
N ARG A 121 -5.22 -3.79 11.67
CA ARG A 121 -5.46 -2.36 11.42
C ARG A 121 -6.05 -2.07 10.04
N HIS A 122 -6.32 -3.07 9.21
CA HIS A 122 -6.97 -2.86 7.91
C HIS A 122 -8.19 -3.76 7.69
N TYR A 123 -8.40 -4.77 8.54
CA TYR A 123 -9.57 -5.65 8.50
C TYR A 123 -10.46 -5.45 9.73
N PRO A 124 -11.73 -5.02 9.61
CA PRO A 124 -12.63 -4.72 10.73
C PRO A 124 -12.83 -5.87 11.74
N ARG A 125 -12.65 -7.13 11.32
CA ARG A 125 -12.72 -8.32 12.20
C ARG A 125 -11.35 -8.95 12.46
N GLY A 126 -10.27 -8.29 12.09
CA GLY A 126 -8.91 -8.83 12.14
C GLY A 126 -8.52 -9.28 13.54
N ARG A 127 -8.90 -8.50 14.56
CA ARG A 127 -8.69 -8.87 15.97
C ARG A 127 -9.29 -10.23 16.31
N GLN A 128 -10.55 -10.48 15.94
CA GLN A 128 -11.24 -11.74 16.24
C GLN A 128 -10.57 -12.90 15.52
N VAL A 129 -10.20 -12.70 14.25
CA VAL A 129 -9.53 -13.71 13.44
C VAL A 129 -8.15 -14.07 14.02
N ILE A 130 -7.33 -13.08 14.35
CA ILE A 130 -5.99 -13.31 14.93
C ILE A 130 -6.07 -13.96 16.32
N ASP A 131 -7.09 -13.62 17.12
CA ASP A 131 -7.32 -14.26 18.41
C ASP A 131 -7.70 -15.74 18.25
N GLN A 132 -8.60 -16.04 17.30
CA GLN A 132 -9.01 -17.42 16.97
C GLN A 132 -7.86 -18.27 16.42
N LEU A 133 -6.95 -17.67 15.65
CA LEU A 133 -5.76 -18.35 15.12
C LEU A 133 -4.62 -18.46 16.15
N GLY A 134 -4.79 -17.94 17.38
CA GLY A 134 -3.77 -17.97 18.42
C GLY A 134 -2.65 -16.94 18.26
N GLY A 135 -2.67 -16.14 17.19
CA GLY A 135 -1.63 -15.16 16.87
C GLY A 135 -1.42 -14.11 17.96
N LYS A 136 -2.48 -13.72 18.68
CA LYS A 136 -2.37 -12.78 19.83
C LYS A 136 -1.42 -13.30 20.91
N HIS A 137 -1.51 -14.58 21.27
CA HIS A 137 -0.67 -15.17 22.30
C HIS A 137 0.80 -15.24 21.83
N LEU A 138 1.03 -15.52 20.55
CA LEU A 138 2.38 -15.50 19.98
C LEU A 138 2.97 -14.08 19.98
N VAL A 139 2.21 -13.05 19.58
CA VAL A 139 2.66 -11.66 19.67
C VAL A 139 3.03 -11.29 21.11
N MET A 140 2.22 -11.71 22.09
CA MET A 140 2.52 -11.47 23.51
C MET A 140 3.81 -12.18 23.96
N SER A 141 4.07 -13.39 23.48
CA SER A 141 5.32 -14.10 23.74
C SER A 141 6.54 -13.34 23.18
N LEU A 142 6.43 -12.80 21.96
CA LEU A 142 7.50 -12.05 21.29
C LEU A 142 7.88 -10.74 22.00
N LEU A 143 7.03 -10.21 22.90
CA LEU A 143 7.40 -9.06 23.74
C LEU A 143 8.57 -9.34 24.67
N GLN A 144 8.85 -10.61 24.97
CA GLN A 144 9.96 -11.04 25.82
C GLN A 144 11.18 -11.51 25.02
N HIS A 145 11.14 -11.37 23.68
CA HIS A 145 12.23 -11.81 22.81
C HIS A 145 13.54 -11.07 23.10
N ALA A 146 14.69 -11.70 22.88
CA ALA A 146 16.01 -11.11 23.17
C ALA A 146 16.34 -9.91 22.26
N ASP A 147 15.89 -9.95 21.01
CA ASP A 147 16.10 -8.88 20.04
C ASP A 147 15.13 -7.69 20.23
N ALA A 148 15.66 -6.47 20.20
CA ALA A 148 14.89 -5.25 20.44
C ALA A 148 13.92 -4.91 19.30
N SER A 149 14.28 -5.22 18.05
CA SER A 149 13.41 -4.98 16.89
C SER A 149 12.18 -5.88 16.95
N VAL A 150 12.35 -7.15 17.31
CA VAL A 150 11.23 -8.09 17.52
C VAL A 150 10.28 -7.57 18.59
N ARG A 151 10.80 -7.20 19.78
CA ARG A 151 9.96 -6.65 20.85
C ARG A 151 9.22 -5.39 20.43
N TYR A 152 9.89 -4.50 19.72
CA TYR A 152 9.29 -3.25 19.24
C TYR A 152 8.12 -3.51 18.28
N ASN A 153 8.32 -4.37 17.28
CA ASN A 153 7.28 -4.69 16.30
C ASN A 153 6.12 -5.48 16.93
N ALA A 154 6.42 -6.41 17.84
CA ALA A 154 5.41 -7.12 18.61
C ALA A 154 4.57 -6.18 19.49
N LEU A 155 5.19 -5.16 20.09
CA LEU A 155 4.48 -4.15 20.88
C LEU A 155 3.51 -3.33 20.01
N LEU A 156 3.96 -2.86 18.84
CA LEU A 156 3.10 -2.15 17.90
C LEU A 156 1.93 -3.01 17.43
N ALA A 157 2.19 -4.27 17.12
CA ALA A 157 1.15 -5.22 16.73
C ALA A 157 0.12 -5.44 17.85
N LEU A 158 0.59 -5.64 19.08
CA LEU A 158 -0.29 -5.81 20.23
C LEU A 158 -1.15 -4.57 20.48
N GLN A 159 -0.59 -3.36 20.35
CA GLN A 159 -1.36 -2.12 20.45
C GLN A 159 -2.52 -2.10 19.44
N LYS A 160 -2.26 -2.45 18.17
CA LYS A 160 -3.29 -2.52 17.13
C LYS A 160 -4.36 -3.60 17.44
N ILE A 161 -3.96 -4.73 18.03
CA ILE A 161 -4.87 -5.81 18.45
C ILE A 161 -5.78 -5.41 19.61
N MET A 162 -5.28 -4.60 20.54
CA MET A 162 -5.97 -4.28 21.79
C MET A 162 -6.88 -3.06 21.70
N VAL A 163 -6.63 -2.17 20.74
CA VAL A 163 -7.46 -0.98 20.54
C VAL A 163 -8.80 -1.36 19.93
N HIS A 164 -9.89 -0.97 20.61
CA HIS A 164 -11.26 -1.28 20.18
C HIS A 164 -11.82 -0.28 19.15
N ASN A 165 -11.18 0.87 18.98
CA ASN A 165 -11.61 1.93 18.05
C ASN A 165 -10.38 2.54 17.35
N TRP A 166 -10.25 2.32 16.04
CA TRP A 166 -9.42 3.13 15.15
C TRP A 166 -10.30 3.63 14.00
#